data_AF-A0A497S0Q6-F1
#
_entry.id   AF-A0A497S0Q6-F1
#
_cell.length_a   1.000
_cell.length_b   1.000
_cell.length_c   1.000
_cell.angle_alpha   90.00
_cell.angle_beta   90.00
_cell.angle_gamma   90.00
#
_symmetry.space_group_name_H-M   'P 1'
#
loop_
_entity.id
_entity.type
_entity.pdbx_description
1 polymer ?
#
loop_
_entity_poly.entity_id
_entity_poly.type
_entity_poly.pdbx_seq_one_letter_code
_entity_poly.pdbx_strand_id
1 'polypeptide(L)' 'IVTHNMQQAARVSDYTAFFLLGRLIEFGKTKRLFENPQKKETEDYITGRFG' A
#
# COMPACT_ATOMS: atom_id res chain seq x y z
N ILE A 1 -2.95 -7.23 9.84
CA ILE A 1 -2.11 -8.34 9.32
C ILE A 1 -0.89 -7.72 8.65
N VAL A 2 0.32 -8.25 8.87
CA VAL A 2 1.51 -7.89 8.10
C VAL A 2 1.64 -8.88 6.96
N THR A 3 1.60 -8.42 5.71
CA THR A 3 1.67 -9.26 4.52
C THR A 3 2.28 -8.50 3.35
N HIS A 4 2.97 -9.22 2.47
CA HIS A 4 3.40 -8.72 1.17
C HIS A 4 2.37 -9.02 0.07
N ASN A 5 1.30 -9.76 0.38
CA ASN A 5 0.23 -10.06 -0.56
C ASN A 5 -0.76 -8.90 -0.62
N MET A 6 -0.57 -8.03 -1.61
CA MET A 6 -1.38 -6.83 -1.78
C MET A 6 -2.85 -7.13 -2.11
N GLN A 7 -3.14 -8.23 -2.83
CA GLN A 7 -4.51 -8.64 -3.16
C GLN A 7 -5.29 -9.13 -1.93
N GLN A 8 -4.59 -9.68 -0.94
CA GLN A 8 -5.19 -10.00 0.36
C GLN A 8 -5.37 -8.76 1.21
N ALA A 9 -4.35 -7.89 1.29
CA ALA A 9 -4.44 -6.64 2.03
C ALA A 9 -5.60 -5.76 1.53
N ALA A 10 -5.75 -5.64 0.21
CA ALA A 10 -6.80 -4.85 -0.44
C ALA A 10 -8.22 -5.34 -0.15
N ARG A 11 -8.42 -6.65 0.07
CA ARG A 11 -9.74 -7.25 0.29
C ARG A 11 -10.13 -7.37 1.76
N VAL A 12 -9.15 -7.61 2.63
CA VAL A 12 -9.41 -8.02 4.02
C VAL A 12 -9.22 -6.87 5.01
N SER A 13 -8.49 -5.81 4.63
CA SER A 13 -8.14 -4.73 5.57
C SER A 13 -8.99 -3.49 5.36
N ASP A 14 -9.53 -2.90 6.42
CA ASP A 14 -10.18 -1.58 6.36
C ASP A 14 -9.16 -0.44 6.20
N TYR A 15 -8.01 -0.59 6.85
CA TYR A 15 -6.88 0.36 6.82
C TYR A 15 -5.59 -0.36 6.45
N THR A 16 -4.74 0.34 5.70
CA THR A 16 -3.43 -0.16 5.27
C THR A 16 -2.35 0.86 5.61
N ALA A 17 -1.22 0.36 6.11
CA ALA A 17 0.00 1.13 6.32
C ALA A 17 1.08 0.57 5.39
N PHE A 18 1.63 1.43 4.53
CA PHE A 18 2.72 1.09 3.63
C PHE A 18 4.05 1.54 4.23
N PHE A 19 4.96 0.56 4.38
CA PHE A 19 6.31 0.80 4.86
C PHE A 19 7.32 0.49 3.76
N LEU A 20 8.33 1.35 3.63
CA LEU A 20 9.46 1.16 2.74
C LEU A 20 10.76 1.44 3.51
N LEU A 21 11.69 0.49 3.51
CA LEU A 21 12.98 0.59 4.20
C LEU A 21 12.86 1.02 5.67
N GLY A 22 11.86 0.50 6.37
CA GLY A 22 11.61 0.81 7.80
C GLY A 22 10.93 2.16 8.05
N ARG A 23 10.54 2.90 7.01
CA ARG A 23 9.80 4.17 7.14
C ARG A 23 8.35 3.98 6.75
N LEU A 24 7.44 4.57 7.55
CA LEU A 24 6.03 4.68 7.18
C LEU A 24 5.90 5.72 6.06
N ILE A 25 5.53 5.27 4.88
CA ILE A 25 5.39 6.13 3.69
C ILE A 25 3.97 6.68 3.62
N GLU A 26 2.98 5.81 3.80
CA GLU A 26 1.57 6.17 3.68
C GLU A 26 0.69 5.30 4.58
N PHE A 27 -0.33 5.90 5.18
CA PHE A 27 -1.31 5.20 6.00
C PHE A 27 -2.70 5.77 5.71
N GLY A 28 -3.69 4.90 5.56
CA GLY A 28 -5.06 5.34 5.37
C GLY A 28 -6.03 4.20 5.07
N LYS A 29 -7.22 4.56 4.58
CA LYS A 29 -8.20 3.58 4.11
C LYS A 29 -7.61 2.75 2.98
N THR A 30 -7.70 1.44 3.10
CA THR A 30 -7.18 0.48 2.13
C THR A 30 -7.61 0.82 0.71
N LYS A 31 -8.90 1.06 0.49
CA LYS A 31 -9.44 1.42 -0.83
C LYS A 31 -8.74 2.64 -1.45
N ARG A 32 -8.48 3.69 -0.65
CA ARG A 32 -7.78 4.89 -1.13
C ARG A 32 -6.33 4.57 -1.48
N LEU A 33 -5.64 3.81 -0.63
CA LEU A 33 -4.25 3.47 -0.81
C LEU A 33 -4.02 2.64 -2.09
N PHE A 34 -4.97 1.76 -2.45
CA PHE A 34 -4.88 0.92 -3.65
C PHE A 34 -5.48 1.52 -4.94
N GLU A 35 -6.48 2.40 -4.84
CA GLU A 35 -7.12 3.01 -6.03
C GLU A 35 -6.58 4.40 -6.36
N ASN A 36 -6.19 5.18 -5.35
CA ASN A 36 -5.72 6.55 -5.51
C ASN A 36 -4.69 6.92 -4.41
N PRO A 37 -3.50 6.29 -4.44
CA PRO A 37 -2.43 6.57 -3.49
C PRO A 37 -2.01 8.03 -3.56
N GLN A 38 -1.67 8.61 -2.40
CA GLN A 38 -1.20 10.00 -2.34
C GLN A 38 0.31 10.13 -2.49
N LYS A 39 1.05 9.05 -2.25
CA LYS A 39 2.51 9.01 -2.40
C LYS A 39 2.90 8.26 -3.66
N LYS A 40 3.86 8.83 -4.39
CA LYS A 40 4.38 8.24 -5.62
C LYS A 40 5.05 6.89 -5.34
N GLU A 41 5.74 6.77 -4.21
CA GLU A 41 6.37 5.53 -3.77
C GLU A 41 5.35 4.41 -3.52
N THR A 42 4.16 4.76 -3.01
CA THR A 42 3.04 3.82 -2.84
C THR A 42 2.47 3.41 -4.20
N GLU A 43 2.27 4.37 -5.11
CA GLU A 43 1.79 4.12 -6.47
C GLU A 43 2.73 3.20 -7.25
N ASP A 44 4.03 3.51 -7.24
CA ASP A 44 5.05 2.72 -7.93
C ASP A 44 5.07 1.27 -7.39
N TYR A 45 4.83 1.09 -6.08
CA TYR A 45 4.87 -0.23 -5.43
C TYR A 45 3.66 -1.06 -5.81
N ILE A 46 2.48 -0.45 -5.79
CA ILE A 46 1.21 -1.11 -6.11
C ILE A 46 1.09 -1.44 -7.59
N THR A 47 1.56 -0.56 -8.46
CA THR A 47 1.54 -0.75 -9.92
C THR A 47 2.66 -1.67 -10.42
N GLY A 48 3.62 -2.03 -9.56
CA GLY A 48 4.74 -2.89 -9.95
C GLY A 48 5.77 -2.19 -10.83
N ARG A 49 5.86 -0.85 -10.78
CA ARG A 49 6.89 -0.07 -11.48
C ARG A 49 8.27 -0.14 -10.84
N PHE A 50 8.41 -0.85 -9.72
CA PHE A 50 9.70 -1.26 -9.18
C PHE A 50 10.30 -2.35 -10.08
N GLY A 51 11.00 -1.91 -11.13
CA GLY A 51 12.00 -2.68 -11.87
C GLY A 51 13.39 -2.43 -11.33
#